data_AF-A0A2G7HGV4-F1
#
_entry.id   AF-A0A2G7HGV4-F1
#
_cell.length_a   1.000
_cell.length_b   1.000
_cell.length_c   1.000
_cell.angle_alpha   90.00
_cell.angle_beta   90.00
_cell.angle_gamma   90.00
#
_symmetry.space_group_name_H-M   'P 1'
#
loop_
_entity.id
_entity.type
_entity.pdbx_description
1 polymer ?
#
loop_
_entity_poly.entity_id
_entity_poly.type
_entity_poly.pdbx_seq_one_letter_code
_entity_poly.pdbx_strand_id
1 'polypeptide(L)'
;MLEDVMQSSESMGLPPNTLRTEDSIKQGCKYFASLLESANAKGCDLNSAIQSYNYGGGFLDCLAGHGKKYTFPLAENFSKMQSDVVLYLSLYISVKGNIIKLWRCYAWII
;
A
#
# COMPACT_ATOMS: atom_id res chain seq x y z
N MET A 1 -9.23 -22.60 3.16
CA MET A 1 -8.14 -22.00 3.97
C MET A 1 -7.56 -20.89 3.13
N LEU A 2 -7.35 -19.69 3.68
CA LEU A 2 -6.66 -18.63 2.93
C LEU A 2 -5.20 -19.07 2.75
N GLU A 3 -4.76 -19.18 1.51
CA GLU A 3 -3.40 -19.67 1.21
C GLU A 3 -2.39 -18.54 1.26
N ASP A 4 -2.75 -17.35 0.77
CA ASP A 4 -1.97 -16.13 0.95
C ASP A 4 -2.28 -15.48 2.31
N VAL A 5 -1.83 -16.13 3.38
CA VAL A 5 -2.15 -15.76 4.78
C VAL A 5 -1.70 -14.34 5.18
N MET A 6 -0.68 -13.80 4.53
CA MET A 6 -0.17 -12.43 4.75
C MET A 6 -0.71 -11.40 3.73
N GLN A 7 -1.54 -11.84 2.77
CA GLN A 7 -2.02 -11.04 1.63
C GLN A 7 -0.89 -10.22 0.99
N SER A 8 0.17 -10.94 0.62
CA SER A 8 1.44 -10.35 0.19
C SER A 8 1.70 -10.51 -1.30
N SER A 9 0.80 -11.17 -2.05
CA SER A 9 0.89 -11.32 -3.51
C SER A 9 1.03 -9.95 -4.22
N GLU A 10 0.21 -8.97 -3.83
CA GLU A 10 0.20 -7.63 -4.42
C GLU A 10 1.52 -6.87 -4.19
N SER A 11 2.24 -7.15 -3.09
CA SER A 11 3.56 -6.55 -2.83
C SER A 11 4.62 -6.98 -3.85
N MET A 12 4.38 -8.08 -4.56
CA MET A 12 5.20 -8.55 -5.69
C MET A 12 4.63 -8.17 -7.06
N GLY A 13 3.52 -7.44 -7.10
CA GLY A 13 2.79 -7.15 -8.34
C GLY A 13 2.05 -8.36 -8.92
N LEU A 14 1.82 -9.41 -8.13
CA LEU A 14 1.01 -10.56 -8.52
C LEU A 14 -0.49 -10.25 -8.31
N PRO A 15 -1.39 -10.99 -8.98
CA PRO A 15 -2.82 -10.96 -8.65
C PRO A 15 -3.07 -11.32 -7.17
N PRO A 16 -4.16 -10.82 -6.56
CA PRO A 16 -4.52 -11.17 -5.19
C PRO A 16 -4.63 -12.68 -5.00
N ASN A 17 -4.21 -13.19 -3.83
CA ASN A 17 -4.28 -14.61 -3.47
C ASN A 17 -3.50 -15.57 -4.39
N THR A 18 -2.37 -15.13 -4.94
CA THR A 18 -1.52 -15.98 -5.79
C THR A 18 -0.57 -16.87 -4.99
N LEU A 19 -0.04 -16.37 -3.87
CA LEU A 19 0.96 -17.09 -3.08
C LEU A 19 0.34 -18.21 -2.23
N ARG A 20 1.10 -19.30 -2.08
CA ARG A 20 0.84 -20.35 -1.10
C ARG A 20 1.32 -19.91 0.29
N THR A 21 0.91 -20.62 1.34
CA THR A 21 1.14 -20.23 2.74
C THR A 21 2.61 -19.92 3.07
N GLU A 22 3.54 -20.80 2.69
CA GLU A 22 4.97 -20.58 2.98
C GLU A 22 5.54 -19.37 2.24
N ASP A 23 5.22 -19.23 0.95
CA ASP A 23 5.66 -18.10 0.13
C ASP A 23 5.04 -16.78 0.60
N SER A 24 3.78 -16.82 1.05
CA SER A 24 3.07 -15.69 1.62
C SER A 24 3.75 -15.19 2.90
N ILE A 25 4.10 -16.09 3.82
CA ILE A 25 4.84 -15.74 5.03
C ILE A 25 6.22 -15.16 4.66
N LYS A 26 6.96 -15.84 3.77
CA LYS A 26 8.28 -15.40 3.33
C LYS A 26 8.25 -14.01 2.70
N GLN A 27 7.31 -13.78 1.80
CA GLN A 27 7.16 -12.50 1.12
C GLN A 27 6.65 -11.41 2.06
N GLY A 28 5.67 -11.70 2.92
CA GLY A 28 5.18 -10.76 3.93
C GLY A 28 6.29 -10.30 4.87
N CYS A 29 7.11 -11.22 5.41
CA CYS A 29 8.27 -10.88 6.24
C CYS A 29 9.30 -10.04 5.47
N LYS A 30 9.64 -10.42 4.23
CA LYS A 30 10.58 -9.69 3.38
C LYS A 30 10.10 -8.26 3.12
N TYR A 31 8.82 -8.11 2.76
CA TYR A 31 8.24 -6.81 2.45
C TYR A 31 8.18 -5.92 3.69
N PHE A 32 7.70 -6.44 4.82
CA PHE A 32 7.68 -5.68 6.08
C PHE A 32 9.07 -5.27 6.56
N ALA A 33 10.08 -6.14 6.42
CA ALA A 33 11.46 -5.78 6.71
C ALA A 33 11.95 -4.59 5.86
N SER A 34 11.63 -4.56 4.56
CA SER A 34 11.98 -3.43 3.69
C SER A 34 11.28 -2.13 4.10
N LEU A 35 10.05 -2.21 4.63
CA LEU A 35 9.33 -1.05 5.16
C LEU A 35 9.94 -0.54 6.47
N LEU A 36 10.38 -1.44 7.36
CA LEU A 36 11.10 -1.09 8.57
C LEU A 36 12.43 -0.40 8.25
N GLU A 37 13.20 -0.93 7.30
CA GLU A 37 14.44 -0.29 6.83
C GLU A 37 14.17 1.10 6.26
N SER A 38 13.14 1.25 5.42
CA SER A 38 12.76 2.55 4.89
C SER A 38 12.26 3.52 5.97
N ALA A 39 11.50 3.04 6.97
CA ALA A 39 11.01 3.86 8.06
C ALA A 39 12.17 4.37 8.91
N ASN A 40 13.11 3.48 9.26
CA ASN A 40 14.32 3.83 9.99
C ASN A 40 15.17 4.86 9.24
N ALA A 41 15.40 4.67 7.94
CA ALA A 41 16.16 5.60 7.11
C ALA A 41 15.50 7.00 7.06
N LYS A 42 14.17 7.06 7.11
CA LYS A 42 13.39 8.31 7.11
C LYS A 42 13.15 8.88 8.53
N GLY A 43 13.54 8.16 9.57
CA GLY A 43 13.28 8.51 10.98
C GLY A 43 11.80 8.42 11.36
N CYS A 44 11.02 7.57 10.67
CA CYS A 44 9.62 7.31 10.96
C CYS A 44 9.44 6.25 12.05
N ASP A 45 8.31 6.31 12.77
CA ASP A 45 8.00 5.34 13.83
C ASP A 45 7.52 3.98 13.30
N LEU A 46 7.46 2.98 14.19
CA LEU A 46 7.00 1.63 13.86
C LEU A 46 5.58 1.62 13.29
N ASN A 47 4.68 2.45 13.83
CA ASN A 47 3.30 2.58 13.35
C ASN A 47 3.25 3.04 11.88
N SER A 48 4.20 3.87 11.46
CA SER A 48 4.35 4.27 10.06
C SER A 48 4.67 3.07 9.17
N ALA A 49 5.58 2.18 9.60
CA ALA A 49 5.92 0.96 8.87
C ALA A 49 4.73 -0.02 8.81
N ILE A 50 3.99 -0.17 9.92
CA ILE A 50 2.78 -0.99 9.99
C ILE A 50 1.73 -0.48 9.00
N GLN A 51 1.41 0.81 9.02
CA GLN A 51 0.44 1.38 8.08
C GLN A 51 0.91 1.27 6.62
N SER A 52 2.21 1.39 6.39
CA SER A 52 2.81 1.26 5.05
C SER A 52 2.76 -0.18 4.51
N TYR A 53 2.54 -1.19 5.34
CA TYR A 53 2.27 -2.54 4.84
C TYR A 53 0.97 -2.57 4.02
N ASN A 54 -0.03 -1.80 4.46
CA ASN A 54 -1.30 -1.65 3.77
C ASN A 54 -1.27 -0.57 2.67
N TYR A 55 -0.68 0.60 2.94
CA TYR A 55 -0.66 1.74 2.00
C TYR A 55 0.49 1.75 1.01
N GLY A 56 1.50 0.90 1.21
CA GLY A 56 2.74 0.92 0.47
C GLY A 56 3.76 1.94 1.00
N GLY A 57 5.02 1.80 0.55
CA GLY A 57 6.15 2.63 1.01
C GLY A 57 6.01 4.14 0.75
N GLY A 58 5.15 4.54 -0.18
CA GLY A 58 4.86 5.96 -0.46
C GLY A 58 4.24 6.70 0.73
N PHE A 59 3.59 5.98 1.66
CA PHE A 59 3.11 6.59 2.91
C PHE A 59 4.28 7.05 3.80
N LEU A 60 5.40 6.32 3.83
CA LEU A 60 6.60 6.76 4.54
C LEU A 60 7.20 8.02 3.94
N ASP A 61 7.13 8.19 2.61
CA ASP A 61 7.57 9.43 1.95
C ASP A 61 6.68 10.61 2.34
N CYS A 62 5.37 10.39 2.45
CA CYS A 62 4.44 11.40 2.97
C CYS A 62 4.82 11.83 4.39
N LEU A 63 5.07 10.88 5.30
CA LEU A 63 5.39 11.19 6.69
C LEU A 63 6.76 11.83 6.90
N ALA A 64 7.73 11.53 6.02
CA ALA A 64 9.06 12.15 6.10
C ALA A 64 9.00 13.69 6.06
N GLY A 65 8.01 14.27 5.38
CA GLY A 65 7.72 15.70 5.35
C GLY A 65 6.75 16.21 6.43
N HIS A 66 6.11 15.32 7.20
CA HIS A 66 5.01 15.64 8.13
C HIS A 66 5.27 15.08 9.54
N GLY A 67 6.36 15.52 10.16
CA GLY A 67 6.65 15.20 11.57
C GLY A 67 7.14 13.76 11.82
N LYS A 68 7.30 12.94 10.76
CA LYS A 68 7.91 11.61 10.80
C LYS A 68 7.24 10.64 11.78
N LYS A 69 5.96 10.83 12.06
CA LYS A 69 5.19 9.99 12.98
C LYS A 69 3.84 9.68 12.39
N TYR A 70 3.37 8.47 12.61
CA TYR A 70 2.02 8.11 12.29
C TYR A 70 1.04 8.95 13.12
N THR A 71 0.02 9.49 12.45
CA THR A 71 -1.19 9.98 13.11
C THR A 71 -2.39 9.57 12.25
N PHE A 72 -3.53 9.33 12.90
CA PHE A 72 -4.76 8.98 12.19
C PHE A 72 -5.16 10.02 11.14
N PRO A 73 -5.12 11.35 11.42
CA PRO A 73 -5.46 12.35 10.40
C PRO A 73 -4.53 12.34 9.18
N LEU A 74 -3.23 12.05 9.35
CA LEU A 74 -2.31 11.93 8.22
C LEU A 74 -2.62 10.69 7.37
N ALA A 75 -2.97 9.57 8.00
CA ALA A 75 -3.38 8.36 7.29
C ALA A 75 -4.69 8.55 6.52
N GLU A 76 -5.70 9.17 7.15
CA GLU A 76 -6.98 9.51 6.53
C GLU A 76 -6.77 10.45 5.32
N ASN A 77 -5.98 11.50 5.49
CA ASN A 77 -5.69 12.44 4.41
C ASN A 77 -4.91 11.77 3.26
N PHE A 78 -3.96 10.89 3.57
CA PHE A 78 -3.25 10.12 2.55
C PHE A 78 -4.20 9.22 1.75
N SER A 79 -5.09 8.48 2.43
CA SER A 79 -6.11 7.64 1.79
C SER A 79 -7.04 8.45 0.87
N LYS A 80 -7.48 9.63 1.33
CA LYS A 80 -8.30 10.55 0.54
C LYS A 80 -7.57 11.03 -0.72
N MET A 81 -6.32 11.49 -0.59
CA MET A 81 -5.52 11.94 -1.74
C MET A 81 -5.33 10.82 -2.77
N GLN A 82 -5.02 9.60 -2.33
CA GLN A 82 -4.87 8.46 -3.25
C GLN A 82 -6.19 8.14 -3.95
N SER A 83 -7.32 8.16 -3.23
CA SER A 83 -8.65 7.92 -3.80
C SER A 83 -9.04 8.97 -4.84
N ASP A 84 -8.76 10.24 -4.59
CA ASP A 84 -9.04 11.34 -5.51
C ASP A 84 -8.21 11.25 -6.80
N VAL A 85 -6.93 10.89 -6.70
CA VAL A 85 -6.07 10.64 -7.87
C VAL A 85 -6.64 9.51 -8.73
N VAL A 86 -7.15 8.45 -8.11
CA VAL A 86 -7.76 7.32 -8.80
C VAL A 86 -9.06 7.72 -9.50
N LEU A 87 -9.91 8.50 -8.85
CA LEU A 87 -11.12 9.04 -9.46
C LEU A 87 -10.79 9.92 -10.67
N TYR A 88 -9.80 10.82 -10.53
CA TYR A 88 -9.34 11.68 -11.61
C TYR A 88 -8.79 10.88 -12.79
N LEU A 89 -7.94 9.89 -12.53
CA LEU A 89 -7.36 9.04 -13.57
C LEU A 89 -8.42 8.17 -14.25
N SER A 90 -9.38 7.64 -13.49
CA SER A 90 -10.51 6.88 -14.02
C SER A 90 -11.37 7.74 -14.95
N LEU A 91 -11.66 8.98 -14.55
CA LEU A 91 -12.38 9.93 -15.39
C LEU A 91 -11.57 10.28 -16.66
N TYR A 92 -10.28 10.56 -16.52
CA TYR A 92 -9.38 10.85 -17.64
C TYR A 92 -9.32 9.69 -18.65
N ILE A 93 -9.17 8.46 -18.17
CA ILE A 93 -9.14 7.25 -19.00
C ILE A 93 -10.50 6.95 -19.62
N SER A 94 -11.61 7.23 -18.92
CA SER A 94 -12.97 7.11 -19.44
C SER A 94 -13.21 8.07 -20.61
N VAL A 95 -12.78 9.34 -20.46
CA VAL A 95 -12.80 10.34 -21.53
C VAL A 95 -11.89 9.94 -22.71
N LYS A 96 -10.83 9.16 -22.46
CA LYS A 96 -9.89 8.66 -23.48
C LYS A 96 -10.15 7.22 -23.95
N GLY A 97 -11.22 6.56 -23.48
CA GLY A 97 -11.73 5.29 -24.00
C GLY A 97 -11.06 3.99 -23.57
N ASN A 98 -10.44 3.86 -22.37
CA ASN A 98 -9.68 2.64 -22.00
C ASN A 98 -9.92 2.11 -20.56
N ILE A 99 -11.19 1.83 -20.25
CA ILE A 99 -11.77 1.80 -18.88
C ILE A 99 -11.36 0.60 -17.99
N ILE A 100 -10.79 -0.48 -18.54
CA ILE A 100 -10.92 -1.81 -17.91
C ILE A 100 -9.86 -2.12 -16.81
N LYS A 101 -8.78 -1.35 -16.69
CA LYS A 101 -7.61 -1.78 -15.88
C LYS A 101 -7.50 -1.22 -14.46
N LEU A 102 -8.25 -0.17 -14.11
CA LEU A 102 -8.03 0.55 -12.83
C LEU A 102 -8.74 -0.08 -11.62
N TRP A 103 -9.91 -0.69 -11.78
CA TRP A 103 -10.74 -1.13 -10.65
C TRP A 103 -10.15 -2.23 -9.76
N ARG A 104 -9.11 -2.95 -10.19
CA ARG A 104 -8.61 -4.17 -9.51
C ARG A 104 -7.57 -3.93 -8.42
N CYS A 105 -7.08 -2.70 -8.22
CA CYS A 105 -6.03 -2.41 -7.23
C CYS A 105 -6.54 -1.90 -5.86
N TYR A 106 -7.83 -1.59 -5.71
CA TYR A 106 -8.28 -0.62 -4.69
C TYR A 106 -9.17 -1.17 -3.57
N ALA A 107 -9.33 -2.48 -3.44
CA ALA A 107 -10.12 -3.08 -2.35
C ALA A 107 -9.38 -3.10 -0.98
N TRP A 108 -8.14 -2.61 -0.90
CA TRP A 108 -7.29 -2.72 0.30
C TRP A 108 -6.98 -1.38 1.00
N ILE A 109 -7.50 -0.24 0.51
CA ILE A 109 -7.26 1.09 1.13
C ILE A 109 -8.28 1.40 2.26
N ILE A 110 -9.19 0.48 2.55
CA ILE A 110 -10.15 0.53 3.67
C ILE A 110 -10.14 -0.79 4.44
#